data_AF-A0A1B7YEZ6-F1
#
_entry.id   AF-A0A1B7YEZ6-F1
#
_cell.length_a   1.000
_cell.length_b   1.000
_cell.length_c   1.000
_cell.angle_alpha   90.00
_cell.angle_beta   90.00
_cell.angle_gamma   90.00
#
_symmetry.space_group_name_H-M   'P 1'
#
loop_
_entity.id
_entity.type
_entity.pdbx_description
1 polymer ?
#
loop_
_entity_poly.entity_id
_entity_poly.type
_entity_poly.pdbx_seq_one_letter_code
_entity_poly.pdbx_strand_id
1 'polypeptide(L)'
;MLILYYDGLLRRCVDFFPPVTPCTSSRLTLGPYQDGTAEDVSALIKDGEVDDDDDDDDGENDDDAYEKWWAESLESLNRIRKRAVVRQNKAPTALVVISQPPRVDIKELKSYSYDESAGTGVTVYVVDHGYYTRNSEYTRMAVPPRWIFAGSQSQKQVREDLHRHGHGSCVGSKVNGPKYGTAKNVNLVIVKAATVAWETDDALRRVLEDVKRRKLQGKAVISLARGRHDEAASEELKKLTNELIQNDVVIVASSGNDFRDAVERGLVPAREINHWPALMAGQGVPIINVGAVDNTGKNASFSQGGPLVHVMAPGVGVRCASNSFFFRSQRVDGTSFASPAVAGLAAYLLALGKHPELRQTGRVAANMKELLIEMSYRRSTGGGLVVYNGQAAPRSRFRGAKGSCVAPTPGMFLGGVFPSKAGSFRPGLGAPSTRGFPVLTSSTPKSFHTSEAPVRIRKLSSGPAHSAFASSSDVVDSLSKLAGPMPLKTPLWSFVRSYSNGPARSRLGKKALSLDHFLQRSRAISLYREIIRGTRRIADPNTRTESRRFARDEFERHRDVTDLGHIRYLISTGKTEWQGMERYVEGM
;
A
#
# COMPACT_ATOMS: atom_id res chain seq x y z
N MET A 1 31.18 22.82 -12.96
CA MET A 1 31.70 24.06 -13.59
C MET A 1 31.63 23.90 -15.12
N LEU A 2 31.22 24.94 -15.87
CA LEU A 2 31.03 24.92 -17.34
C LEU A 2 29.98 23.90 -17.88
N ILE A 3 28.74 24.02 -17.40
CA ILE A 3 27.49 23.65 -18.13
C ILE A 3 26.41 24.75 -17.95
N LEU A 4 26.80 26.04 -17.93
CA LEU A 4 25.89 27.19 -17.92
C LEU A 4 26.46 28.32 -18.80
N TYR A 5 26.80 27.98 -20.05
CA TYR A 5 27.29 28.92 -21.05
C TYR A 5 26.75 28.55 -22.44
N TYR A 6 25.42 28.57 -22.57
CA TYR A 6 24.68 28.58 -23.85
C TYR A 6 23.18 28.86 -23.59
N ASP A 7 22.86 30.07 -23.12
CA ASP A 7 21.48 30.59 -23.08
C ASP A 7 21.44 32.13 -23.30
N GLY A 8 22.43 32.64 -24.04
CA GLY A 8 22.74 34.07 -24.19
C GLY A 8 22.60 34.59 -25.62
N LEU A 9 21.62 34.11 -26.38
CA LEU A 9 21.45 34.52 -27.79
C LEU A 9 20.01 34.38 -28.33
N LEU A 10 18.99 34.79 -27.55
CA LEU A 10 17.60 34.87 -28.03
C LEU A 10 16.72 35.93 -27.31
N ARG A 11 17.30 37.08 -26.95
CA ARG A 11 16.55 38.29 -26.56
C ARG A 11 17.21 39.58 -27.08
N ARG A 12 16.68 40.09 -28.18
CA ARG A 12 16.65 41.52 -28.58
C ARG A 12 15.32 41.75 -29.29
N CYS A 13 14.76 42.94 -29.16
CA CYS A 13 13.33 43.25 -29.39
C CYS A 13 12.42 42.46 -28.41
N VAL A 14 11.60 43.05 -27.55
CA VAL A 14 11.05 44.41 -27.54
C VAL A 14 11.34 45.10 -26.19
N ASP A 15 11.89 46.31 -26.25
CA ASP A 15 11.81 47.28 -25.15
C ASP A 15 10.56 48.16 -25.36
N PHE A 16 9.92 48.62 -24.28
CA PHE A 16 9.48 50.02 -24.10
C PHE A 16 8.76 50.23 -22.74
N PHE A 17 9.22 51.22 -21.99
CA PHE A 17 8.52 51.96 -20.90
C PHE A 17 8.28 51.25 -19.53
N PRO A 18 8.13 52.04 -18.42
CA PRO A 18 9.10 51.96 -17.31
C PRO A 18 8.45 51.68 -15.92
N PRO A 19 9.17 51.73 -14.77
CA PRO A 19 8.70 51.12 -13.52
C PRO A 19 7.89 52.06 -12.62
N VAL A 20 7.21 51.46 -11.63
CA VAL A 20 6.64 52.14 -10.45
C VAL A 20 7.24 51.54 -9.17
N THR A 21 7.48 52.37 -8.16
CA THR A 21 8.28 52.06 -6.97
C THR A 21 7.50 51.36 -5.83
N PRO A 22 8.20 50.67 -4.90
CA PRO A 22 7.57 50.03 -3.75
C PRO A 22 7.32 51.01 -2.59
N CYS A 23 6.11 50.98 -2.01
CA CYS A 23 5.77 51.81 -0.86
C CYS A 23 6.21 51.19 0.48
N THR A 24 7.20 51.84 1.08
CA THR A 24 7.42 52.08 2.52
C THR A 24 6.60 51.33 3.58
N SER A 25 7.33 50.77 4.55
CA SER A 25 6.85 50.49 5.92
C SER A 25 6.30 51.73 6.63
N SER A 26 5.33 51.56 7.52
CA SER A 26 4.90 52.55 8.50
C SER A 26 4.79 51.94 9.90
N ARG A 27 5.50 52.55 10.87
CA ARG A 27 5.27 52.36 12.31
C ARG A 27 4.06 53.19 12.74
N LEU A 28 3.29 52.71 13.71
CA LEU A 28 2.53 53.46 14.73
C LEU A 28 2.17 52.43 15.83
N THR A 29 2.95 52.35 16.91
CA THR A 29 2.79 53.01 18.24
C THR A 29 2.08 52.14 19.26
N LEU A 30 2.62 52.11 20.49
CA LEU A 30 2.12 51.31 21.62
C LEU A 30 1.04 52.07 22.42
N GLY A 31 0.13 51.33 23.02
CA GLY A 31 -0.85 51.76 24.04
C GLY A 31 -0.91 50.71 25.16
N PRO A 32 -1.32 51.07 26.39
CA PRO A 32 -0.77 50.41 27.58
C PRO A 32 -1.51 49.14 28.05
N TYR A 33 -0.68 48.17 28.46
CA TYR A 33 -0.71 47.47 29.76
C TYR A 33 -2.05 47.41 30.54
N GLN A 34 -2.58 46.19 30.69
CA GLN A 34 -3.34 45.76 31.87
C GLN A 34 -2.91 44.34 32.23
N ASP A 35 -2.58 44.11 33.51
CA ASP A 35 -2.29 42.78 34.02
C ASP A 35 -3.56 41.95 34.18
N GLY A 36 -3.42 40.63 33.98
CA GLY A 36 -4.39 39.61 34.36
C GLY A 36 -3.63 38.39 34.86
N THR A 37 -3.84 38.00 36.12
CA THR A 37 -3.01 37.03 36.82
C THR A 37 -3.16 35.61 36.26
N ALA A 38 -2.07 34.84 36.36
CA ALA A 38 -2.06 33.40 36.14
C ALA A 38 -1.84 32.71 37.49
N GLU A 39 -2.91 32.18 38.06
CA GLU A 39 -2.91 31.36 39.27
C GLU A 39 -3.40 29.93 38.94
N ASP A 40 -3.41 29.03 39.91
CA ASP A 40 -3.83 27.62 39.81
C ASP A 40 -3.01 26.70 38.87
N VAL A 41 -1.74 26.45 39.23
CA VAL A 41 -1.25 25.07 39.52
C VAL A 41 -0.16 25.11 40.60
N SER A 42 -0.51 25.33 41.88
CA SER A 42 0.44 25.11 42.99
C SER A 42 -0.28 24.86 44.32
N ALA A 43 -0.65 23.60 44.59
CA ALA A 43 -1.06 23.12 45.90
C ALA A 43 -0.90 21.60 46.01
N LEU A 44 -0.15 21.15 47.03
CA LEU A 44 -0.01 19.80 47.62
C LEU A 44 1.46 19.34 47.79
N ILE A 45 2.16 20.04 48.68
CA ILE A 45 3.24 19.47 49.51
C ILE A 45 2.87 19.82 50.96
N LYS A 46 2.54 18.80 51.77
CA LYS A 46 2.48 18.75 53.24
C LYS A 46 2.11 17.31 53.64
N ASP A 47 2.67 16.69 54.66
CA ASP A 47 3.94 16.86 55.39
C ASP A 47 4.44 15.42 55.71
N GLY A 48 5.70 15.24 56.10
CA GLY A 48 6.21 13.96 56.59
C GLY A 48 7.53 14.16 57.32
N GLU A 49 7.64 13.61 58.53
CA GLU A 49 8.81 13.73 59.41
C GLU A 49 10.12 13.23 58.77
N VAL A 50 11.23 13.79 59.24
CA VAL A 50 12.56 13.21 59.11
C VAL A 50 12.87 12.55 60.46
N ASP A 51 12.96 11.22 60.46
CA ASP A 51 13.60 10.46 61.53
C ASP A 51 15.00 10.07 61.02
N ASP A 52 16.05 10.60 61.64
CA ASP A 52 17.45 10.20 61.40
C ASP A 52 17.80 9.01 62.32
N ASP A 53 18.03 7.82 61.75
CA ASP A 53 18.64 6.66 62.42
C ASP A 53 19.42 5.82 61.35
N ASP A 54 20.41 5.05 61.78
CA ASP A 54 21.53 4.52 60.96
C ASP A 54 21.26 3.18 60.17
N ASP A 55 22.32 2.76 59.45
CA ASP A 55 22.68 1.42 58.94
C ASP A 55 22.33 0.97 57.47
N ASP A 56 23.41 0.94 56.67
CA ASP A 56 23.85 -0.05 55.65
C ASP A 56 23.13 -0.37 54.30
N ASP A 57 24.00 -0.41 53.27
CA ASP A 57 24.01 -1.17 51.99
C ASP A 57 23.13 -0.74 50.77
N ASP A 58 23.38 -1.42 49.63
CA ASP A 58 22.63 -1.45 48.35
C ASP A 58 22.56 -0.15 47.50
N GLY A 59 23.71 0.30 46.98
CA GLY A 59 23.79 1.35 45.95
C GLY A 59 23.37 0.90 44.54
N GLU A 60 22.07 0.81 44.23
CA GLU A 60 21.54 0.41 42.91
C GLU A 60 20.69 1.50 42.19
N ASN A 61 21.36 2.34 41.39
CA ASN A 61 20.85 3.14 40.26
C ASN A 61 19.54 3.99 40.42
N ASP A 62 19.61 5.11 41.15
CA ASP A 62 18.59 6.18 41.06
C ASP A 62 18.37 6.73 39.62
N ASP A 63 19.43 6.76 38.80
CA ASP A 63 19.35 7.22 37.40
C ASP A 63 18.36 6.38 36.56
N ASP A 64 18.31 5.06 36.78
CA ASP A 64 17.38 4.16 36.08
C ASP A 64 15.93 4.39 36.53
N ALA A 65 15.71 4.74 37.81
CA ALA A 65 14.40 5.12 38.32
C ALA A 65 13.93 6.46 37.71
N TYR A 66 14.83 7.43 37.55
CA TYR A 66 14.51 8.73 36.96
C TYR A 66 14.22 8.64 35.46
N GLU A 67 15.06 7.95 34.67
CA GLU A 67 14.80 7.71 33.24
C GLU A 67 13.50 6.91 33.03
N LYS A 68 13.22 5.91 33.86
CA LYS A 68 11.95 5.17 33.82
C LYS A 68 10.74 6.08 34.10
N TRP A 69 10.78 6.88 35.16
CA TRP A 69 9.71 7.82 35.50
C TRP A 69 9.50 8.87 34.40
N TRP A 70 10.59 9.34 33.79
CA TRP A 70 10.55 10.28 32.67
C TRP A 70 9.98 9.64 31.40
N ALA A 71 10.34 8.41 31.08
CA ALA A 71 9.79 7.65 29.95
C ALA A 71 8.29 7.36 30.13
N GLU A 72 7.87 6.90 31.32
CA GLU A 72 6.46 6.69 31.65
C GLU A 72 5.68 8.01 31.63
N SER A 73 6.28 9.11 32.07
CA SER A 73 5.72 10.47 31.98
C SER A 73 5.59 10.96 30.53
N LEU A 74 6.56 10.66 29.66
CA LEU A 74 6.49 10.98 28.22
C LEU A 74 5.45 10.12 27.49
N GLU A 75 5.26 8.85 27.85
CA GLU A 75 4.16 8.04 27.32
C GLU A 75 2.80 8.56 27.83
N SER A 76 2.71 8.92 29.11
CA SER A 76 1.54 9.59 29.72
C SER A 76 1.19 10.91 29.01
N LEU A 77 2.17 11.78 28.77
CA LEU A 77 1.98 13.05 28.06
C LEU A 77 1.58 12.84 26.59
N ASN A 78 2.12 11.83 25.90
CA ASN A 78 1.65 11.43 24.57
C ASN A 78 0.21 10.84 24.61
N ARG A 79 -0.21 10.24 25.73
CA ARG A 79 -1.59 9.77 25.98
C ARG A 79 -2.55 10.93 26.24
N ILE A 80 -2.08 12.01 26.87
CA ILE A 80 -2.83 13.24 27.20
C ILE A 80 -2.89 14.21 25.99
N ARG A 81 -1.95 14.10 25.04
CA ARG A 81 -1.88 14.97 23.85
C ARG A 81 -3.21 14.95 23.08
N LYS A 82 -3.85 16.11 22.99
CA LYS A 82 -5.22 16.30 22.46
C LYS A 82 -5.26 16.16 20.93
N ARG A 83 -5.25 14.92 20.46
CA ARG A 83 -5.12 14.50 19.04
C ARG A 83 -5.91 15.39 18.08
N ALA A 84 -5.21 16.08 17.18
CA ALA A 84 -5.82 16.98 16.21
C ALA A 84 -6.43 16.24 15.02
N VAL A 85 -7.43 16.85 14.39
CA VAL A 85 -7.94 16.42 13.08
C VAL A 85 -7.18 17.16 11.99
N VAL A 86 -6.35 16.43 11.27
CA VAL A 86 -5.54 16.90 10.15
C VAL A 86 -6.36 16.93 8.86
N ARG A 87 -6.11 17.92 7.99
CA ARG A 87 -6.79 18.06 6.70
C ARG A 87 -5.79 18.09 5.54
N GLN A 88 -5.72 17.00 4.77
CA GLN A 88 -5.00 16.99 3.50
C GLN A 88 -5.84 17.70 2.43
N ASN A 89 -5.56 19.00 2.22
CA ASN A 89 -6.17 19.79 1.14
C ASN A 89 -5.76 19.26 -0.25
N LYS A 90 -6.66 19.37 -1.23
CA LYS A 90 -6.46 18.85 -2.61
C LYS A 90 -6.14 17.34 -2.63
N ALA A 91 -6.71 16.57 -1.68
CA ALA A 91 -6.57 15.12 -1.63
C ALA A 91 -7.20 14.44 -2.88
N PRO A 92 -6.71 13.26 -3.28
CA PRO A 92 -7.38 12.43 -4.30
C PRO A 92 -8.82 12.10 -3.87
N THR A 93 -9.77 12.16 -4.80
CA THR A 93 -11.21 11.96 -4.53
C THR A 93 -11.50 10.68 -3.74
N ALA A 94 -10.80 9.59 -4.02
CA ALA A 94 -10.90 8.33 -3.27
C ALA A 94 -10.69 8.50 -1.74
N LEU A 95 -9.76 9.35 -1.30
CA LEU A 95 -9.58 9.64 0.14
C LEU A 95 -10.70 10.53 0.66
N VAL A 96 -11.09 11.56 -0.10
CA VAL A 96 -12.19 12.48 0.27
C VAL A 96 -13.51 11.72 0.47
N VAL A 97 -13.79 10.71 -0.37
CA VAL A 97 -14.91 9.78 -0.19
C VAL A 97 -14.79 9.03 1.13
N ILE A 98 -13.63 8.44 1.46
CA ILE A 98 -13.44 7.71 2.73
C ILE A 98 -13.59 8.62 3.98
N SER A 99 -13.45 9.96 3.85
CA SER A 99 -13.77 10.93 4.92
C SER A 99 -15.02 11.79 4.67
N GLN A 100 -15.94 11.38 3.80
CA GLN A 100 -17.23 12.04 3.60
C GLN A 100 -18.21 11.52 4.66
N PRO A 101 -18.86 12.38 5.46
CA PRO A 101 -19.90 11.96 6.39
C PRO A 101 -21.21 11.61 5.67
N PRO A 102 -22.09 10.82 6.30
CA PRO A 102 -23.45 10.61 5.82
C PRO A 102 -24.19 11.93 5.50
N ARG A 103 -24.94 11.93 4.40
CA ARG A 103 -25.80 13.05 3.93
C ARG A 103 -25.09 14.34 3.45
N VAL A 104 -23.75 14.40 3.44
CA VAL A 104 -22.98 15.52 2.85
C VAL A 104 -22.69 15.22 1.37
N ASP A 105 -22.78 16.20 0.44
CA ASP A 105 -22.37 15.99 -0.96
C ASP A 105 -20.82 15.97 -1.07
N ILE A 106 -20.28 14.97 -1.77
CA ILE A 106 -18.85 14.85 -2.06
C ILE A 106 -18.28 16.10 -2.78
N LYS A 107 -19.11 16.84 -3.54
CA LYS A 107 -18.73 18.10 -4.21
C LYS A 107 -18.35 19.23 -3.24
N GLU A 108 -18.90 19.22 -2.03
CA GLU A 108 -18.60 20.22 -0.99
C GLU A 108 -17.22 19.97 -0.36
N LEU A 109 -16.73 18.72 -0.44
CA LEU A 109 -15.52 18.26 0.24
C LEU A 109 -14.30 18.36 -0.68
N LYS A 110 -13.27 19.10 -0.23
CA LYS A 110 -12.01 19.36 -0.97
C LYS A 110 -10.76 18.92 -0.20
N SER A 111 -10.96 18.17 0.88
CA SER A 111 -9.92 17.72 1.83
C SER A 111 -10.21 16.31 2.32
N TYR A 112 -9.17 15.49 2.46
CA TYR A 112 -9.25 14.29 3.29
C TYR A 112 -9.03 14.68 4.76
N SER A 113 -9.97 14.36 5.64
CA SER A 113 -9.90 14.65 7.08
C SER A 113 -9.57 13.36 7.85
N TYR A 114 -8.56 13.39 8.72
CA TYR A 114 -8.10 12.23 9.51
C TYR A 114 -7.52 12.65 10.87
N ASP A 115 -7.61 11.79 11.88
CA ASP A 115 -6.93 11.99 13.18
C ASP A 115 -5.40 11.89 13.01
N GLU A 116 -4.64 12.77 13.68
CA GLU A 116 -3.18 12.87 13.57
C GLU A 116 -2.44 11.55 13.85
N SER A 117 -3.05 10.66 14.64
CA SER A 117 -2.52 9.31 14.90
C SER A 117 -2.26 8.54 13.61
N ALA A 118 -3.10 8.67 12.58
CA ALA A 118 -2.85 8.23 11.19
C ALA A 118 -2.29 6.79 11.01
N GLY A 119 -2.55 5.86 11.94
CA GLY A 119 -2.02 4.49 11.93
C GLY A 119 -0.72 4.25 12.72
N THR A 120 -0.22 5.24 13.45
CA THR A 120 1.00 5.15 14.29
C THR A 120 0.95 3.93 15.21
N GLY A 121 2.06 3.19 15.28
CA GLY A 121 2.20 1.98 16.12
C GLY A 121 1.63 0.69 15.51
N VAL A 122 0.84 0.79 14.43
CA VAL A 122 0.28 -0.38 13.73
C VAL A 122 1.15 -0.75 12.53
N THR A 123 1.28 -2.05 12.28
CA THR A 123 2.04 -2.61 11.15
C THR A 123 1.10 -3.06 10.04
N VAL A 124 1.37 -2.68 8.79
CA VAL A 124 0.57 -3.14 7.64
C VAL A 124 1.44 -3.90 6.65
N TYR A 125 1.11 -5.18 6.47
CA TYR A 125 1.75 -6.10 5.54
C TYR A 125 1.03 -6.07 4.20
N VAL A 126 1.69 -5.58 3.15
CA VAL A 126 1.18 -5.59 1.77
C VAL A 126 1.78 -6.77 1.03
N VAL A 127 0.94 -7.76 0.68
CA VAL A 127 1.36 -9.00 0.01
C VAL A 127 1.16 -8.85 -1.50
N ASP A 128 2.21 -8.46 -2.21
CA ASP A 128 2.15 -8.01 -3.60
C ASP A 128 3.51 -8.15 -4.33
N HIS A 129 3.65 -7.60 -5.54
CA HIS A 129 4.85 -7.70 -6.38
C HIS A 129 6.01 -6.76 -5.97
N GLY A 130 5.85 -5.96 -4.91
CA GLY A 130 6.86 -5.02 -4.40
C GLY A 130 6.42 -3.56 -4.53
N TYR A 131 7.35 -2.61 -4.48
CA TYR A 131 7.12 -1.22 -4.88
C TYR A 131 8.34 -0.68 -5.63
N TYR A 132 8.14 0.34 -6.48
CA TYR A 132 9.25 1.08 -7.09
C TYR A 132 9.84 2.07 -6.09
N THR A 133 11.05 1.77 -5.57
CA THR A 133 11.60 2.47 -4.39
C THR A 133 11.81 3.97 -4.62
N ARG A 134 12.02 4.35 -5.88
CA ARG A 134 12.34 5.71 -6.31
C ARG A 134 11.11 6.59 -6.55
N ASN A 135 9.88 6.06 -6.52
CA ASN A 135 8.71 6.92 -6.69
C ASN A 135 8.69 7.98 -5.57
N SER A 136 8.47 9.24 -5.95
CA SER A 136 8.36 10.35 -5.00
C SER A 136 7.33 10.14 -3.88
N GLU A 137 6.39 9.22 -4.04
CA GLU A 137 5.44 8.84 -2.97
C GLU A 137 6.09 8.00 -1.87
N TYR A 138 7.06 7.13 -2.20
CA TYR A 138 7.80 6.34 -1.23
C TYR A 138 8.96 7.12 -0.62
N THR A 139 9.69 7.92 -1.41
CA THR A 139 10.80 8.74 -0.91
C THR A 139 10.37 9.94 -0.07
N ARG A 140 9.06 10.19 0.08
CA ARG A 140 8.47 11.17 1.02
C ARG A 140 7.83 10.53 2.26
N MET A 141 7.94 9.20 2.46
CA MET A 141 7.46 8.56 3.69
C MET A 141 8.37 8.93 4.86
N ALA A 142 7.78 9.19 6.04
CA ALA A 142 8.54 9.50 7.26
C ALA A 142 9.40 8.31 7.73
N VAL A 143 8.95 7.08 7.46
CA VAL A 143 9.68 5.84 7.72
C VAL A 143 9.72 5.03 6.41
N PRO A 144 10.90 4.57 5.94
CA PRO A 144 10.98 3.76 4.72
C PRO A 144 10.37 2.36 4.96
N PRO A 145 9.63 1.78 3.98
CA PRO A 145 9.05 0.46 4.14
C PRO A 145 10.07 -0.65 4.41
N ARG A 146 9.72 -1.55 5.32
CA ARG A 146 10.48 -2.79 5.56
C ARG A 146 10.10 -3.84 4.51
N TRP A 147 11.02 -4.77 4.24
CA TRP A 147 10.81 -5.84 3.28
C TRP A 147 10.74 -7.22 3.95
N ILE A 148 9.87 -8.07 3.41
CA ILE A 148 9.87 -9.53 3.54
C ILE A 148 9.83 -10.08 2.11
N PHE A 149 10.59 -11.14 1.83
CA PHE A 149 10.60 -11.78 0.52
C PHE A 149 10.08 -13.20 0.64
N ALA A 150 9.07 -13.55 -0.15
CA ALA A 150 8.44 -14.87 -0.16
C ALA A 150 8.71 -15.62 -1.47
N GLY A 151 8.60 -16.94 -1.44
CA GLY A 151 8.75 -17.82 -2.59
C GLY A 151 10.02 -17.58 -3.41
N SER A 152 9.90 -17.55 -4.73
CA SER A 152 11.00 -17.25 -5.66
C SER A 152 11.64 -15.87 -5.47
N GLN A 153 10.98 -14.94 -4.78
CA GLN A 153 11.52 -13.62 -4.50
C GLN A 153 12.53 -13.63 -3.34
N SER A 154 12.47 -14.63 -2.44
CA SER A 154 13.42 -14.81 -1.33
C SER A 154 14.86 -15.00 -1.79
N GLN A 155 15.05 -15.70 -2.92
CA GLN A 155 16.35 -15.92 -3.57
C GLN A 155 16.86 -14.67 -4.30
N LYS A 156 15.95 -13.84 -4.82
CA LYS A 156 16.29 -12.69 -5.68
C LYS A 156 16.49 -11.39 -4.92
N GLN A 157 15.74 -11.18 -3.83
CA GLN A 157 15.80 -10.00 -2.94
C GLN A 157 15.66 -8.62 -3.63
N VAL A 158 15.18 -8.59 -4.89
CA VAL A 158 15.05 -7.37 -5.69
C VAL A 158 13.94 -6.48 -5.14
N ARG A 159 14.32 -5.31 -4.63
CA ARG A 159 13.44 -4.30 -4.02
C ARG A 159 12.65 -3.45 -5.02
N GLU A 160 12.40 -3.92 -6.24
CA GLU A 160 11.67 -3.15 -7.27
C GLU A 160 10.40 -3.87 -7.71
N ASP A 161 9.37 -3.11 -8.05
CA ASP A 161 8.11 -3.60 -8.62
C ASP A 161 8.24 -3.81 -10.13
N LEU A 162 8.49 -5.05 -10.51
CA LEU A 162 8.68 -5.47 -11.90
C LEU A 162 7.35 -5.83 -12.61
N HIS A 163 6.19 -5.59 -11.98
CA HIS A 163 4.90 -5.84 -12.61
C HIS A 163 4.65 -4.82 -13.74
N ARG A 164 4.14 -5.26 -14.90
CA ARG A 164 3.93 -4.40 -16.09
C ARG A 164 3.12 -3.11 -15.81
N HIS A 165 2.25 -3.16 -14.81
CA HIS A 165 1.35 -2.07 -14.42
C HIS A 165 1.65 -1.50 -13.01
N GLY A 166 2.81 -1.81 -12.42
CA GLY A 166 3.20 -1.30 -11.10
C GLY A 166 2.18 -1.57 -10.00
N HIS A 167 1.73 -2.84 -9.88
CA HIS A 167 0.57 -3.19 -9.07
C HIS A 167 0.83 -2.93 -7.59
N GLY A 168 1.89 -3.52 -7.04
CA GLY A 168 2.28 -3.31 -5.64
C GLY A 168 2.69 -1.88 -5.33
N SER A 169 3.24 -1.15 -6.32
CA SER A 169 3.47 0.30 -6.23
C SER A 169 2.16 1.08 -6.08
N CYS A 170 1.10 0.66 -6.75
CA CYS A 170 -0.22 1.23 -6.53
C CYS A 170 -0.75 0.86 -5.14
N VAL A 171 -0.80 -0.44 -4.82
CA VAL A 171 -1.38 -1.01 -3.59
C VAL A 171 -0.69 -0.47 -2.32
N GLY A 172 0.64 -0.49 -2.25
CA GLY A 172 1.37 0.05 -1.09
C GLY A 172 1.11 1.54 -0.88
N SER A 173 1.05 2.33 -1.97
CA SER A 173 0.74 3.77 -1.88
C SER A 173 -0.70 4.06 -1.41
N LYS A 174 -1.63 3.11 -1.53
CA LYS A 174 -3.00 3.21 -1.00
C LYS A 174 -3.09 2.98 0.51
N VAL A 175 -2.10 2.33 1.12
CA VAL A 175 -2.02 2.18 2.58
C VAL A 175 -1.48 3.46 3.20
N ASN A 176 -0.18 3.76 3.00
CA ASN A 176 0.54 4.79 3.74
C ASN A 176 1.14 5.92 2.89
N GLY A 177 0.85 5.96 1.58
CA GLY A 177 1.33 7.02 0.70
C GLY A 177 1.00 8.42 1.25
N PRO A 178 1.97 9.34 1.38
CA PRO A 178 1.73 10.69 1.92
C PRO A 178 0.58 11.42 1.20
N LYS A 179 0.42 11.20 -0.12
CA LYS A 179 -0.64 11.78 -0.95
C LYS A 179 -1.81 10.82 -1.20
N TYR A 180 -1.56 9.52 -1.38
CA TYR A 180 -2.57 8.53 -1.83
C TYR A 180 -3.10 7.57 -0.76
N GLY A 181 -2.45 7.50 0.42
CA GLY A 181 -2.75 6.53 1.48
C GLY A 181 -3.71 7.04 2.55
N THR A 182 -4.48 6.12 3.12
CA THR A 182 -5.44 6.37 4.22
C THR A 182 -4.77 6.45 5.60
N ALA A 183 -3.72 5.67 5.87
CA ALA A 183 -3.02 5.66 7.16
C ALA A 183 -1.51 5.92 6.98
N LYS A 184 -1.16 7.21 7.03
CA LYS A 184 0.15 7.73 6.61
C LYS A 184 1.31 7.39 7.55
N ASN A 185 1.02 7.00 8.79
CA ASN A 185 2.02 6.76 9.84
C ASN A 185 2.15 5.28 10.25
N VAL A 186 1.57 4.34 9.49
CA VAL A 186 1.74 2.90 9.76
C VAL A 186 3.17 2.44 9.44
N ASN A 187 3.62 1.41 10.16
CA ASN A 187 4.83 0.66 9.82
C ASN A 187 4.54 -0.23 8.60
N LEU A 188 4.84 0.25 7.38
CA LEU A 188 4.61 -0.52 6.16
C LEU A 188 5.64 -1.64 6.02
N VAL A 189 5.16 -2.86 5.78
CA VAL A 189 5.96 -4.04 5.44
C VAL A 189 5.51 -4.55 4.08
N ILE A 190 6.43 -4.60 3.13
CA ILE A 190 6.17 -5.10 1.78
C ILE A 190 6.62 -6.55 1.71
N VAL A 191 5.64 -7.44 1.54
CA VAL A 191 5.82 -8.88 1.46
C VAL A 191 5.82 -9.27 -0.01
N LYS A 192 7.01 -9.27 -0.61
CA LYS A 192 7.19 -9.42 -2.05
C LYS A 192 7.01 -10.88 -2.46
N ALA A 193 6.03 -11.16 -3.32
CA ALA A 193 5.72 -12.48 -3.88
C ALA A 193 5.39 -12.40 -5.39
N ALA A 194 5.69 -13.45 -6.15
CA ALA A 194 5.22 -13.64 -7.53
C ALA A 194 3.74 -14.10 -7.56
N THR A 195 3.16 -14.20 -8.75
CA THR A 195 1.73 -14.55 -8.97
C THR A 195 1.36 -15.99 -8.60
N VAL A 196 2.33 -16.88 -8.37
CA VAL A 196 2.06 -18.31 -8.15
C VAL A 196 1.39 -18.54 -6.79
N ALA A 197 0.39 -19.44 -6.76
CA ALA A 197 -0.48 -19.66 -5.60
C ALA A 197 0.29 -19.94 -4.30
N TRP A 198 1.26 -20.87 -4.31
CA TRP A 198 2.05 -21.27 -3.15
C TRP A 198 2.94 -20.16 -2.56
N GLU A 199 3.29 -19.12 -3.34
CA GLU A 199 4.01 -17.96 -2.80
C GLU A 199 3.10 -17.09 -1.92
N THR A 200 1.78 -17.23 -2.04
CA THR A 200 0.81 -16.62 -1.12
C THR A 200 0.84 -17.32 0.23
N ASP A 201 0.84 -18.66 0.23
CA ASP A 201 0.97 -19.48 1.45
C ASP A 201 2.32 -19.15 2.16
N ASP A 202 3.43 -19.06 1.43
CA ASP A 202 4.73 -18.66 2.00
C ASP A 202 4.80 -17.19 2.46
N ALA A 203 4.10 -16.28 1.79
CA ALA A 203 3.99 -14.90 2.24
C ALA A 203 3.25 -14.80 3.58
N LEU A 204 2.12 -15.50 3.73
CA LEU A 204 1.35 -15.52 4.98
C LEU A 204 2.14 -16.14 6.13
N ARG A 205 2.90 -17.21 5.87
CA ARG A 205 3.82 -17.83 6.85
C ARG A 205 4.86 -16.84 7.37
N ARG A 206 5.53 -16.11 6.48
CA ARG A 206 6.55 -15.12 6.87
C ARG A 206 5.97 -13.89 7.58
N VAL A 207 4.71 -13.54 7.31
CA VAL A 207 4.00 -12.52 8.10
C VAL A 207 3.74 -13.04 9.51
N LEU A 208 3.25 -14.27 9.66
CA LEU A 208 2.98 -14.90 10.96
C LEU A 208 4.26 -15.03 11.81
N GLU A 209 5.37 -15.46 11.21
CA GLU A 209 6.71 -15.48 11.82
C GLU A 209 7.13 -14.09 12.32
N ASP A 210 6.97 -13.05 11.49
CA ASP A 210 7.38 -11.69 11.82
C ASP A 210 6.47 -11.04 12.88
N VAL A 211 5.16 -11.32 12.85
CA VAL A 211 4.18 -10.89 13.86
C VAL A 211 4.53 -11.49 15.23
N LYS A 212 4.75 -12.81 15.30
CA LYS A 212 5.17 -13.52 16.52
C LYS A 212 6.50 -12.97 17.04
N ARG A 213 7.52 -12.92 16.17
CA ARG A 213 8.87 -12.40 16.52
C ARG A 213 8.87 -10.96 17.03
N ARG A 214 8.00 -10.09 16.50
CA ARG A 214 7.94 -8.66 16.87
C ARG A 214 6.85 -8.33 17.89
N LYS A 215 6.17 -9.34 18.46
CA LYS A 215 5.07 -9.18 19.44
C LYS A 215 3.96 -8.23 18.92
N LEU A 216 3.57 -8.38 17.65
CA LEU A 216 2.62 -7.49 16.95
C LEU A 216 1.15 -7.94 17.04
N GLN A 217 0.80 -8.79 18.00
CA GLN A 217 -0.58 -9.21 18.25
C GLN A 217 -1.47 -7.99 18.51
N GLY A 218 -2.62 -7.92 17.82
CA GLY A 218 -3.55 -6.79 17.86
C GLY A 218 -3.03 -5.49 17.23
N LYS A 219 -1.83 -5.52 16.62
CA LYS A 219 -1.14 -4.36 16.04
C LYS A 219 -0.70 -4.61 14.59
N ALA A 220 -1.35 -5.55 13.91
CA ALA A 220 -1.01 -6.02 12.57
C ALA A 220 -2.23 -6.10 11.63
N VAL A 221 -2.07 -5.64 10.39
CA VAL A 221 -3.05 -5.77 9.31
C VAL A 221 -2.38 -6.35 8.07
N ILE A 222 -3.04 -7.27 7.37
CA ILE A 222 -2.64 -7.78 6.05
C ILE A 222 -3.54 -7.15 4.98
N SER A 223 -2.93 -6.54 3.97
CA SER A 223 -3.55 -6.13 2.73
C SER A 223 -3.24 -7.16 1.64
N LEU A 224 -4.24 -7.94 1.25
CA LEU A 224 -4.13 -9.00 0.26
C LEU A 224 -4.91 -8.63 -1.01
N ALA A 225 -4.22 -8.02 -1.97
CA ALA A 225 -4.80 -7.50 -3.23
C ALA A 225 -4.78 -8.54 -4.38
N ARG A 226 -4.81 -9.83 -4.01
CA ARG A 226 -4.57 -11.02 -4.84
C ARG A 226 -5.26 -12.24 -4.21
N GLY A 227 -5.42 -13.32 -4.97
CA GLY A 227 -5.96 -14.59 -4.47
C GLY A 227 -5.52 -15.77 -5.32
N ARG A 228 -5.85 -16.99 -4.85
CA ARG A 228 -5.65 -18.24 -5.60
C ARG A 228 -7.00 -18.87 -5.96
N HIS A 229 -7.13 -19.38 -7.18
CA HIS A 229 -8.41 -19.80 -7.79
C HIS A 229 -8.57 -21.33 -7.86
N ASP A 230 -7.91 -22.04 -6.95
CA ASP A 230 -8.06 -23.49 -6.74
C ASP A 230 -9.48 -23.82 -6.23
N GLU A 231 -9.98 -25.01 -6.55
CA GLU A 231 -11.32 -25.47 -6.15
C GLU A 231 -11.53 -25.47 -4.62
N ALA A 232 -10.46 -25.70 -3.85
CA ALA A 232 -10.44 -25.63 -2.39
C ALA A 232 -9.13 -25.01 -1.87
N ALA A 233 -9.19 -24.36 -0.70
CA ALA A 233 -7.98 -23.96 0.01
C ALA A 233 -7.16 -25.17 0.46
N SER A 234 -5.83 -25.08 0.35
CA SER A 234 -4.89 -26.00 0.98
C SER A 234 -5.06 -25.99 2.50
N GLU A 235 -4.84 -27.13 3.17
CA GLU A 235 -4.85 -27.17 4.65
C GLU A 235 -3.82 -26.22 5.26
N GLU A 236 -2.67 -26.03 4.61
CA GLU A 236 -1.67 -25.03 5.01
C GLU A 236 -2.22 -23.60 4.92
N LEU A 237 -2.95 -23.23 3.85
CA LEU A 237 -3.57 -21.90 3.78
C LEU A 237 -4.65 -21.72 4.84
N LYS A 238 -5.48 -22.75 5.11
CA LYS A 238 -6.49 -22.72 6.17
C LYS A 238 -5.83 -22.51 7.54
N LYS A 239 -4.81 -23.31 7.84
CA LYS A 239 -4.01 -23.25 9.07
C LYS A 239 -3.36 -21.88 9.25
N LEU A 240 -2.59 -21.41 8.27
CA LEU A 240 -1.89 -20.12 8.33
C LEU A 240 -2.86 -18.94 8.50
N THR A 241 -4.00 -18.97 7.80
CA THR A 241 -5.03 -17.93 7.95
C THR A 241 -5.62 -17.95 9.36
N ASN A 242 -5.94 -19.13 9.91
CA ASN A 242 -6.48 -19.27 11.26
C ASN A 242 -5.45 -18.88 12.34
N GLU A 243 -4.18 -19.26 12.21
CA GLU A 243 -3.12 -18.82 13.13
C GLU A 243 -2.91 -17.30 13.08
N LEU A 244 -3.02 -16.66 11.90
CA LEU A 244 -2.97 -15.20 11.78
C LEU A 244 -4.15 -14.53 12.50
N ILE A 245 -5.38 -15.04 12.35
CA ILE A 245 -6.55 -14.54 13.10
C ILE A 245 -6.37 -14.74 14.61
N GLN A 246 -5.85 -15.89 15.06
CA GLN A 246 -5.54 -16.17 16.48
C GLN A 246 -4.44 -15.25 17.05
N ASN A 247 -3.56 -14.73 16.21
CA ASN A 247 -2.57 -13.70 16.56
C ASN A 247 -3.12 -12.27 16.36
N ASP A 248 -4.45 -12.11 16.35
CA ASP A 248 -5.18 -10.85 16.20
C ASP A 248 -4.75 -10.02 14.97
N VAL A 249 -4.33 -10.68 13.89
CA VAL A 249 -3.98 -10.04 12.62
C VAL A 249 -5.25 -9.81 11.80
N VAL A 250 -5.56 -8.55 11.50
CA VAL A 250 -6.69 -8.19 10.64
C VAL A 250 -6.36 -8.54 9.18
N ILE A 251 -7.17 -9.36 8.51
CA ILE A 251 -6.95 -9.71 7.09
C ILE A 251 -7.97 -9.00 6.20
N VAL A 252 -7.49 -8.18 5.27
CA VAL A 252 -8.30 -7.43 4.30
C VAL A 252 -7.98 -7.90 2.88
N ALA A 253 -9.00 -8.38 2.16
CA ALA A 253 -8.88 -9.00 0.85
C ALA A 253 -9.70 -8.26 -0.22
N SER A 254 -9.23 -8.23 -1.46
CA SER A 254 -10.00 -7.75 -2.62
C SER A 254 -11.07 -8.77 -3.03
N SER A 255 -12.32 -8.38 -3.30
CA SER A 255 -13.38 -9.35 -3.68
C SER A 255 -13.15 -10.03 -5.04
N GLY A 256 -12.40 -9.38 -5.94
CA GLY A 256 -12.00 -9.89 -7.25
C GLY A 256 -12.57 -9.07 -8.43
N ASN A 257 -12.13 -9.37 -9.65
CA ASN A 257 -12.51 -8.65 -10.89
C ASN A 257 -12.62 -9.60 -12.11
N ASP A 258 -13.00 -10.86 -11.88
CA ASP A 258 -13.00 -11.93 -12.88
C ASP A 258 -13.78 -11.59 -14.16
N PHE A 259 -13.20 -11.93 -15.32
CA PHE A 259 -13.75 -11.68 -16.65
C PHE A 259 -14.12 -10.21 -16.94
N ARG A 260 -13.44 -9.24 -16.28
CA ARG A 260 -13.63 -7.79 -16.42
C ARG A 260 -14.08 -7.34 -17.82
N ASP A 261 -13.30 -7.62 -18.85
CA ASP A 261 -13.56 -7.15 -20.22
C ASP A 261 -14.87 -7.69 -20.82
N ALA A 262 -15.37 -8.83 -20.35
CA ALA A 262 -16.67 -9.37 -20.73
C ALA A 262 -17.80 -8.81 -19.85
N VAL A 263 -17.54 -8.58 -18.57
CA VAL A 263 -18.48 -7.97 -17.61
C VAL A 263 -18.75 -6.50 -17.95
N GLU A 264 -17.71 -5.71 -18.27
CA GLU A 264 -17.84 -4.30 -18.68
C GLU A 264 -18.53 -4.14 -20.04
N ARG A 265 -18.49 -5.17 -20.90
CA ARG A 265 -19.29 -5.24 -22.14
C ARG A 265 -20.69 -5.84 -21.95
N GLY A 266 -21.07 -6.21 -20.72
CA GLY A 266 -22.39 -6.79 -20.41
C GLY A 266 -22.62 -8.20 -20.96
N LEU A 267 -21.57 -8.92 -21.38
CA LEU A 267 -21.67 -10.27 -21.95
C LEU A 267 -21.88 -11.35 -20.89
N VAL A 268 -21.41 -11.10 -19.66
CA VAL A 268 -21.60 -11.95 -18.48
C VAL A 268 -21.79 -11.07 -17.23
N PRO A 269 -22.52 -11.51 -16.20
CA PRO A 269 -22.58 -10.80 -14.93
C PRO A 269 -21.24 -10.88 -14.18
N ALA A 270 -20.98 -9.94 -13.28
CA ALA A 270 -19.91 -10.06 -12.29
C ALA A 270 -20.19 -11.28 -11.39
N ARG A 271 -19.15 -12.05 -11.08
CA ARG A 271 -19.25 -13.25 -10.23
C ARG A 271 -19.35 -12.88 -8.75
N GLU A 272 -19.71 -13.85 -7.91
CA GLU A 272 -19.43 -13.77 -6.48
C GLU A 272 -17.93 -14.02 -6.22
N ILE A 273 -17.47 -13.85 -4.97
CA ILE A 273 -16.10 -14.19 -4.57
C ILE A 273 -15.83 -15.68 -4.81
N ASN A 274 -14.74 -16.00 -5.51
CA ASN A 274 -14.41 -17.34 -5.99
C ASN A 274 -12.93 -17.73 -5.78
N HIS A 275 -12.23 -17.07 -4.84
CA HIS A 275 -10.81 -17.29 -4.60
C HIS A 275 -10.47 -17.36 -3.11
N TRP A 276 -9.34 -18.01 -2.81
CA TRP A 276 -8.83 -18.19 -1.46
C TRP A 276 -7.72 -17.16 -1.15
N PRO A 277 -7.60 -16.71 0.11
CA PRO A 277 -8.39 -17.11 1.29
C PRO A 277 -9.74 -16.39 1.43
N ALA A 278 -10.12 -15.45 0.56
CA ALA A 278 -11.35 -14.64 0.70
C ALA A 278 -12.65 -15.45 0.88
N LEU A 279 -12.75 -16.62 0.24
CA LEU A 279 -13.83 -17.61 0.43
C LEU A 279 -13.97 -18.14 1.86
N MET A 280 -12.91 -18.15 2.69
CA MET A 280 -12.97 -18.56 4.10
C MET A 280 -13.88 -17.65 4.95
N ALA A 281 -14.23 -16.46 4.46
CA ALA A 281 -15.26 -15.63 5.08
C ALA A 281 -16.62 -16.35 5.18
N GLY A 282 -16.95 -17.23 4.23
CA GLY A 282 -18.15 -18.08 4.28
C GLY A 282 -18.05 -19.25 5.26
N GLN A 283 -16.86 -19.47 5.84
CA GLN A 283 -16.58 -20.50 6.85
C GLN A 283 -16.45 -19.89 8.26
N GLY A 284 -16.97 -18.67 8.45
CA GLY A 284 -16.93 -17.94 9.72
C GLY A 284 -15.62 -17.21 10.03
N VAL A 285 -14.59 -17.34 9.18
CA VAL A 285 -13.28 -16.69 9.41
C VAL A 285 -13.40 -15.17 9.19
N PRO A 286 -12.92 -14.31 10.11
CA PRO A 286 -13.17 -12.86 10.08
C PRO A 286 -12.30 -12.09 9.06
N ILE A 287 -12.25 -12.58 7.81
CA ILE A 287 -11.65 -11.86 6.68
C ILE A 287 -12.59 -10.74 6.22
N ILE A 288 -12.02 -9.56 5.97
CA ILE A 288 -12.70 -8.37 5.45
C ILE A 288 -12.50 -8.32 3.94
N ASN A 289 -13.38 -8.99 3.21
CA ASN A 289 -13.43 -8.87 1.75
C ASN A 289 -14.02 -7.51 1.32
N VAL A 290 -13.37 -6.85 0.36
CA VAL A 290 -13.63 -5.48 -0.07
C VAL A 290 -13.95 -5.41 -1.56
N GLY A 291 -15.13 -4.90 -1.90
CA GLY A 291 -15.52 -4.61 -3.28
C GLY A 291 -15.18 -3.17 -3.73
N ALA A 292 -15.37 -2.90 -5.02
CA ALA A 292 -15.04 -1.61 -5.63
C ALA A 292 -16.29 -0.78 -5.96
N VAL A 293 -16.24 0.50 -5.63
CA VAL A 293 -17.18 1.53 -6.08
C VAL A 293 -16.48 2.62 -6.89
N ASP A 294 -17.25 3.39 -7.64
CA ASP A 294 -16.79 4.65 -8.23
C ASP A 294 -16.78 5.79 -7.19
N ASN A 295 -16.41 7.00 -7.64
CA ASN A 295 -16.32 8.19 -6.78
C ASN A 295 -17.69 8.78 -6.37
N THR A 296 -18.81 8.22 -6.87
CA THR A 296 -20.19 8.50 -6.43
C THR A 296 -20.70 7.46 -5.41
N GLY A 297 -19.98 6.34 -5.28
CA GLY A 297 -20.38 5.20 -4.43
C GLY A 297 -21.26 4.17 -5.13
N LYS A 298 -21.43 4.26 -6.46
CA LYS A 298 -22.05 3.21 -7.28
C LYS A 298 -21.08 2.05 -7.42
N ASN A 299 -21.57 0.81 -7.34
CA ASN A 299 -20.75 -0.39 -7.54
C ASN A 299 -20.07 -0.36 -8.91
N ALA A 300 -18.78 -0.70 -8.95
CA ALA A 300 -18.06 -0.91 -10.19
C ALA A 300 -18.60 -2.17 -10.89
N SER A 301 -18.89 -2.09 -12.18
CA SER A 301 -19.46 -3.21 -12.96
C SER A 301 -18.61 -4.47 -12.88
N PHE A 302 -17.28 -4.33 -12.90
CA PHE A 302 -16.33 -5.45 -12.79
C PHE A 302 -16.18 -6.04 -11.39
N SER A 303 -16.70 -5.39 -10.34
CA SER A 303 -16.44 -5.82 -8.95
C SER A 303 -17.19 -7.10 -8.64
N GLN A 304 -16.48 -8.14 -8.23
CA GLN A 304 -17.14 -9.34 -7.70
C GLN A 304 -17.94 -9.01 -6.44
N GLY A 305 -19.11 -9.66 -6.32
CA GLY A 305 -20.16 -9.38 -5.35
C GLY A 305 -20.50 -10.59 -4.47
N GLY A 306 -21.80 -10.74 -4.16
CA GLY A 306 -22.32 -11.79 -3.30
C GLY A 306 -22.29 -11.45 -1.80
N PRO A 307 -22.85 -12.32 -0.93
CA PRO A 307 -22.97 -12.08 0.51
C PRO A 307 -21.62 -12.03 1.24
N LEU A 308 -20.54 -12.51 0.61
CA LEU A 308 -19.19 -12.47 1.17
C LEU A 308 -18.46 -11.14 0.96
N VAL A 309 -19.09 -10.11 0.35
CA VAL A 309 -18.54 -8.74 0.28
C VAL A 309 -19.11 -7.90 1.42
N HIS A 310 -18.26 -7.51 2.36
CA HIS A 310 -18.68 -6.85 3.60
C HIS A 310 -18.74 -5.33 3.46
N VAL A 311 -17.73 -4.75 2.80
CA VAL A 311 -17.59 -3.30 2.61
C VAL A 311 -17.05 -2.97 1.22
N MET A 312 -17.22 -1.72 0.82
CA MET A 312 -16.79 -1.16 -0.45
C MET A 312 -15.82 0.00 -0.22
N ALA A 313 -14.87 0.18 -1.13
CA ALA A 313 -14.07 1.41 -1.20
C ALA A 313 -13.88 1.86 -2.66
N PRO A 314 -13.51 3.13 -2.89
CA PRO A 314 -13.24 3.64 -4.23
C PRO A 314 -12.20 2.79 -4.95
N GLY A 315 -12.61 2.18 -6.06
CA GLY A 315 -11.82 1.30 -6.90
C GLY A 315 -11.95 1.61 -8.39
N VAL A 316 -12.66 2.68 -8.80
CA VAL A 316 -12.74 3.15 -10.20
C VAL A 316 -12.05 4.50 -10.37
N GLY A 317 -11.19 4.60 -11.38
CA GLY A 317 -10.46 5.81 -11.76
C GLY A 317 -9.51 6.31 -10.67
N VAL A 318 -9.00 5.43 -9.81
CA VAL A 318 -8.26 5.83 -8.62
C VAL A 318 -6.81 6.16 -8.94
N ARG A 319 -6.29 7.24 -8.35
CA ARG A 319 -4.88 7.62 -8.45
C ARG A 319 -4.03 7.00 -7.34
N CYS A 320 -2.82 6.59 -7.70
CA CYS A 320 -1.82 5.97 -6.84
C CYS A 320 -0.41 6.19 -7.42
N ALA A 321 0.63 5.72 -6.72
CA ALA A 321 1.97 5.64 -7.30
C ALA A 321 2.03 4.62 -8.45
N SER A 322 3.03 4.80 -9.33
CA SER A 322 3.36 3.90 -10.43
C SER A 322 4.82 3.46 -10.30
N ASN A 323 5.17 2.36 -10.97
CA ASN A 323 6.55 1.87 -11.06
C ASN A 323 7.37 2.48 -12.20
N SER A 324 6.82 3.46 -12.92
CA SER A 324 7.56 4.20 -13.93
C SER A 324 8.38 5.34 -13.32
N PHE A 325 9.62 5.47 -13.79
CA PHE A 325 10.46 6.65 -13.59
C PHE A 325 9.77 7.93 -14.10
N PHE A 326 9.30 7.90 -15.35
CA PHE A 326 8.68 9.05 -16.02
C PHE A 326 7.29 9.40 -15.47
N PHE A 327 6.47 8.40 -15.12
CA PHE A 327 5.11 8.62 -14.63
C PHE A 327 5.04 8.51 -13.11
N ARG A 328 5.18 9.64 -12.38
CA ARG A 328 5.12 9.67 -10.91
C ARG A 328 3.81 9.15 -10.30
N SER A 329 2.72 9.07 -11.07
CA SER A 329 1.45 8.50 -10.64
C SER A 329 0.67 7.92 -11.80
N GLN A 330 -0.09 6.86 -11.55
CA GLN A 330 -1.02 6.28 -12.53
C GLN A 330 -2.48 6.45 -12.08
N ARG A 331 -3.42 6.12 -12.99
CA ARG A 331 -4.85 6.00 -12.76
C ARG A 331 -5.27 4.60 -13.17
N VAL A 332 -5.96 3.89 -12.29
CA VAL A 332 -6.31 2.46 -12.45
C VAL A 332 -7.69 2.16 -11.87
N ASP A 333 -8.24 0.99 -12.21
CA ASP A 333 -9.46 0.44 -11.62
C ASP A 333 -9.26 -1.02 -11.19
N GLY A 334 -9.90 -1.41 -10.09
CA GLY A 334 -9.86 -2.78 -9.55
C GLY A 334 -10.11 -2.84 -8.04
N THR A 335 -10.72 -3.93 -7.57
CA THR A 335 -10.89 -4.23 -6.13
C THR A 335 -9.55 -4.33 -5.39
N SER A 336 -8.48 -4.69 -6.09
CA SER A 336 -7.08 -4.65 -5.63
C SER A 336 -6.61 -3.27 -5.16
N PHE A 337 -7.26 -2.18 -5.58
CA PHE A 337 -6.93 -0.80 -5.15
C PHE A 337 -7.93 -0.21 -4.14
N ALA A 338 -9.08 -0.89 -3.96
CA ALA A 338 -10.06 -0.61 -2.92
C ALA A 338 -9.64 -1.27 -1.59
N SER A 339 -9.28 -2.57 -1.62
CA SER A 339 -8.77 -3.35 -0.49
C SER A 339 -7.68 -2.65 0.36
N PRO A 340 -6.54 -2.18 -0.21
CA PRO A 340 -5.48 -1.54 0.56
C PRO A 340 -5.90 -0.22 1.22
N ALA A 341 -6.88 0.50 0.66
CA ALA A 341 -7.41 1.71 1.29
C ALA A 341 -8.19 1.35 2.57
N VAL A 342 -8.91 0.22 2.57
CA VAL A 342 -9.57 -0.36 3.75
C VAL A 342 -8.55 -0.96 4.73
N ALA A 343 -7.49 -1.60 4.25
CA ALA A 343 -6.41 -2.10 5.13
C ALA A 343 -5.71 -0.97 5.88
N GLY A 344 -5.41 0.15 5.20
CA GLY A 344 -4.97 1.37 5.86
C GLY A 344 -6.02 1.93 6.81
N LEU A 345 -7.31 1.93 6.44
CA LEU A 345 -8.39 2.40 7.34
C LEU A 345 -8.48 1.55 8.62
N ALA A 346 -8.38 0.23 8.55
CA ALA A 346 -8.34 -0.65 9.70
C ALA A 346 -7.15 -0.33 10.62
N ALA A 347 -5.96 -0.12 10.05
CA ALA A 347 -4.78 0.29 10.82
C ALA A 347 -4.94 1.68 11.45
N TYR A 348 -5.62 2.62 10.78
CA TYR A 348 -6.01 3.91 11.35
C TYR A 348 -6.97 3.73 12.53
N LEU A 349 -8.01 2.90 12.43
CA LEU A 349 -8.98 2.68 13.52
C LEU A 349 -8.34 2.00 14.74
N LEU A 350 -7.41 1.06 14.54
CA LEU A 350 -6.58 0.49 15.61
C LEU A 350 -5.76 1.57 16.34
N ALA A 351 -5.05 2.43 15.60
CA ALA A 351 -4.25 3.51 16.18
C ALA A 351 -5.10 4.63 16.81
N LEU A 352 -6.32 4.86 16.31
CA LEU A 352 -7.23 5.91 16.75
C LEU A 352 -7.61 5.77 18.23
N GLY A 353 -7.66 4.53 18.74
CA GLY A 353 -7.80 4.24 20.17
C GLY A 353 -9.17 4.56 20.79
N LYS A 354 -10.11 5.12 20.03
CA LYS A 354 -11.50 5.46 20.44
C LYS A 354 -12.43 4.23 20.46
N HIS A 355 -11.91 3.09 20.05
CA HIS A 355 -12.61 1.81 19.85
C HIS A 355 -12.07 0.77 20.86
N PRO A 356 -12.61 0.68 22.10
CA PRO A 356 -12.17 -0.32 23.09
C PRO A 356 -12.37 -1.77 22.63
N GLU A 357 -13.38 -2.03 21.80
CA GLU A 357 -13.66 -3.32 21.15
C GLU A 357 -12.46 -3.85 20.34
N LEU A 358 -11.65 -2.97 19.74
CA LEU A 358 -10.46 -3.35 18.98
C LEU A 358 -9.25 -3.70 19.87
N ARG A 359 -9.38 -3.67 21.20
CA ARG A 359 -8.35 -4.09 22.15
C ARG A 359 -8.63 -5.47 22.77
N GLN A 360 -9.70 -6.15 22.37
CA GLN A 360 -10.06 -7.47 22.88
C GLN A 360 -9.21 -8.55 22.22
N THR A 361 -8.18 -9.03 22.92
CA THR A 361 -7.31 -10.14 22.50
C THR A 361 -8.13 -11.39 22.11
N GLY A 362 -7.77 -12.03 21.00
CA GLY A 362 -8.50 -13.15 20.40
C GLY A 362 -9.75 -12.74 19.60
N ARG A 363 -10.10 -11.45 19.56
CA ARG A 363 -11.29 -10.93 18.87
C ARG A 363 -11.01 -9.75 17.93
N VAL A 364 -9.79 -9.21 17.85
CA VAL A 364 -9.52 -7.93 17.15
C VAL A 364 -9.94 -7.98 15.68
N ALA A 365 -9.69 -9.09 14.98
CA ALA A 365 -10.08 -9.24 13.58
C ALA A 365 -11.60 -9.30 13.35
N ALA A 366 -12.34 -9.96 14.26
CA ALA A 366 -13.81 -10.02 14.21
C ALA A 366 -14.44 -8.67 14.53
N ASN A 367 -14.01 -8.05 15.64
CA ASN A 367 -14.52 -6.75 16.07
C ASN A 367 -14.17 -5.64 15.05
N MET A 368 -13.02 -5.71 14.37
CA MET A 368 -12.68 -4.82 13.26
C MET A 368 -13.61 -5.00 12.04
N LYS A 369 -13.96 -6.25 11.71
CA LYS A 369 -14.89 -6.56 10.62
C LYS A 369 -16.29 -6.01 10.91
N GLU A 370 -16.77 -6.22 12.14
CA GLU A 370 -18.06 -5.69 12.62
C GLU A 370 -18.08 -4.16 12.59
N LEU A 371 -17.08 -3.50 13.19
CA LEU A 371 -16.94 -2.03 13.22
C LEU A 371 -16.87 -1.41 11.81
N LEU A 372 -16.11 -2.01 10.89
CA LEU A 372 -16.04 -1.51 9.51
C LEU A 372 -17.38 -1.63 8.78
N ILE A 373 -18.19 -2.66 9.06
CA ILE A 373 -19.54 -2.77 8.50
C ILE A 373 -20.46 -1.70 9.11
N GLU A 374 -20.44 -1.52 10.43
CA GLU A 374 -21.24 -0.54 11.16
C GLU A 374 -20.96 0.91 10.72
N MET A 375 -19.69 1.28 10.59
CA MET A 375 -19.28 2.62 10.14
C MET A 375 -19.55 2.87 8.65
N SER A 376 -19.76 1.83 7.84
CA SER A 376 -19.96 1.95 6.39
C SER A 376 -21.40 2.26 6.03
N TYR A 377 -21.61 3.06 4.97
CA TYR A 377 -22.96 3.44 4.54
C TYR A 377 -23.09 3.53 3.01
N ARG A 378 -24.32 3.33 2.51
CA ARG A 378 -24.63 3.44 1.06
C ARG A 378 -24.65 4.90 0.63
N ARG A 379 -24.01 5.21 -0.50
CA ARG A 379 -23.86 6.59 -1.03
C ARG A 379 -24.66 6.84 -2.31
N SER A 380 -24.92 5.79 -3.08
CA SER A 380 -25.90 5.78 -4.16
C SER A 380 -26.99 4.76 -3.88
N THR A 381 -28.18 4.96 -4.44
CA THR A 381 -29.20 3.91 -4.55
C THR A 381 -28.57 2.68 -5.23
N GLY A 382 -28.84 1.48 -4.70
CA GLY A 382 -28.26 0.22 -5.17
C GLY A 382 -26.76 0.01 -4.87
N GLY A 383 -26.01 1.04 -4.44
CA GLY A 383 -24.60 0.92 -4.07
C GLY A 383 -24.40 0.13 -2.77
N GLY A 384 -23.24 -0.50 -2.61
CA GLY A 384 -22.85 -1.23 -1.40
C GLY A 384 -22.52 -0.31 -0.22
N LEU A 385 -22.16 -0.91 0.92
CA LEU A 385 -21.73 -0.19 2.13
C LEU A 385 -20.32 0.38 1.93
N VAL A 386 -20.18 1.68 1.70
CA VAL A 386 -18.88 2.32 1.44
C VAL A 386 -18.26 2.81 2.74
N VAL A 387 -17.01 2.43 2.98
CA VAL A 387 -16.28 2.73 4.22
C VAL A 387 -16.19 4.23 4.53
N TYR A 388 -16.15 4.54 5.83
CA TYR A 388 -16.04 5.89 6.37
C TYR A 388 -15.14 5.87 7.60
N ASN A 389 -14.29 6.91 7.77
CA ASN A 389 -13.28 6.96 8.82
C ASN A 389 -13.71 7.68 10.11
N GLY A 390 -15.02 7.90 10.30
CA GLY A 390 -15.61 8.56 11.47
C GLY A 390 -15.41 10.08 11.52
N GLN A 391 -14.66 10.68 10.60
CA GLN A 391 -14.32 12.11 10.66
C GLN A 391 -15.41 12.99 10.04
N ALA A 392 -16.11 13.73 10.89
CA ALA A 392 -17.13 14.69 10.48
C ALA A 392 -16.54 15.80 9.59
N ALA A 393 -17.39 16.36 8.73
CA ALA A 393 -17.08 17.62 8.05
C ALA A 393 -16.92 18.70 9.14
N PRO A 394 -15.79 19.44 9.19
CA PRO A 394 -15.60 20.46 10.20
C PRO A 394 -16.64 21.55 9.99
N ARG A 395 -17.45 21.80 11.03
CA ARG A 395 -18.49 22.84 11.03
C ARG A 395 -17.92 24.14 10.46
N SER A 396 -18.52 24.65 9.39
CA SER A 396 -18.34 26.05 9.04
C SER A 396 -18.76 26.89 10.25
N ARG A 397 -17.96 27.90 10.61
CA ARG A 397 -18.39 28.90 11.59
C ARG A 397 -19.48 29.74 10.94
N PHE A 398 -20.72 29.28 11.00
CA PHE A 398 -21.90 30.12 10.78
C PHE A 398 -21.79 31.29 11.77
N ARG A 399 -21.49 32.48 11.25
CA ARG A 399 -21.72 33.72 12.00
C ARG A 399 -23.23 33.78 12.25
N GLY A 400 -23.61 33.95 13.52
CA GLY A 400 -24.94 33.59 13.97
C GLY A 400 -26.06 34.41 13.32
N ALA A 401 -27.03 33.72 12.72
CA ALA A 401 -28.41 34.16 12.73
C ALA A 401 -29.05 33.65 14.04
N LYS A 402 -29.78 34.52 14.76
CA LYS A 402 -30.51 34.10 15.97
C LYS A 402 -31.70 33.23 15.57
N GLY A 403 -31.61 31.92 15.81
CA GLY A 403 -32.74 30.98 15.75
C GLY A 403 -33.04 30.45 17.15
N SER A 404 -34.31 30.48 17.56
CA SER A 404 -34.69 30.14 18.94
C SER A 404 -34.54 28.65 19.22
N CYS A 405 -33.92 28.30 20.35
CA CYS A 405 -33.93 26.95 20.88
C CYS A 405 -35.23 26.70 21.64
N VAL A 406 -36.09 25.80 21.14
CA VAL A 406 -37.18 25.21 21.91
C VAL A 406 -36.76 23.78 22.28
N ALA A 407 -36.58 23.53 23.57
CA ALA A 407 -36.28 22.20 24.09
C ALA A 407 -37.58 21.43 24.42
N PRO A 408 -37.68 20.14 24.09
CA PRO A 408 -38.77 19.30 24.60
C PRO A 408 -38.53 18.98 26.08
N THR A 409 -39.52 19.24 26.93
CA THR A 409 -39.49 18.87 28.35
C THR A 409 -39.79 17.38 28.54
N PRO A 410 -39.13 16.69 29.49
CA PRO A 410 -39.46 15.31 29.83
C PRO A 410 -40.71 15.26 30.74
N GLY A 411 -41.80 14.68 30.24
CA GLY A 411 -43.02 14.44 31.01
C GLY A 411 -43.07 13.02 31.58
N MET A 412 -43.09 12.90 32.91
CA MET A 412 -43.42 11.63 33.59
C MET A 412 -44.90 11.30 33.43
N PHE A 413 -45.24 10.02 33.26
CA PHE A 413 -46.52 9.47 33.73
C PHE A 413 -46.33 8.06 34.30
N LEU A 414 -46.95 7.82 35.45
CA LEU A 414 -47.01 6.55 36.17
C LEU A 414 -48.47 6.08 36.23
N GLY A 415 -48.66 4.78 36.46
CA GLY A 415 -49.97 4.19 36.78
C GLY A 415 -50.67 3.54 35.58
N GLY A 416 -51.01 2.26 35.72
CA GLY A 416 -51.99 1.58 34.87
C GLY A 416 -53.18 1.11 35.70
N VAL A 417 -54.16 0.44 35.08
CA VAL A 417 -55.06 -0.58 35.69
C VAL A 417 -56.03 -1.12 34.59
N PHE A 418 -56.37 -2.41 34.69
CA PHE A 418 -57.32 -3.18 33.87
C PHE A 418 -58.78 -3.00 34.38
N PRO A 419 -59.90 -3.31 33.64
CA PRO A 419 -60.17 -4.68 33.13
C PRO A 419 -61.15 -4.89 31.92
N SER A 420 -61.21 -6.15 31.44
CA SER A 420 -62.33 -7.01 30.94
C SER A 420 -63.66 -6.41 30.35
N LYS A 421 -64.46 -7.08 29.48
CA LYS A 421 -64.68 -8.53 29.21
C LYS A 421 -65.62 -8.80 27.99
N ALA A 422 -65.50 -9.96 27.31
CA ALA A 422 -66.49 -10.68 26.44
C ALA A 422 -67.11 -9.96 25.21
N GLY A 423 -67.68 -10.62 24.17
CA GLY A 423 -67.79 -12.05 23.75
C GLY A 423 -68.32 -12.11 22.29
N SER A 424 -67.89 -13.00 21.36
CA SER A 424 -68.14 -14.45 21.20
C SER A 424 -69.48 -14.85 20.54
N PHE A 425 -69.47 -15.46 19.33
CA PHE A 425 -70.47 -16.46 18.84
C PHE A 425 -69.99 -17.28 17.61
N ARG A 426 -70.56 -18.49 17.41
CA ARG A 426 -70.33 -19.56 16.38
C ARG A 426 -71.56 -20.54 16.39
N PRO A 427 -71.71 -21.62 15.58
CA PRO A 427 -70.87 -22.24 14.53
C PRO A 427 -71.56 -22.14 13.12
N GLY A 428 -71.69 -23.12 12.19
CA GLY A 428 -71.30 -24.55 12.08
C GLY A 428 -71.88 -25.27 10.83
N LEU A 429 -71.63 -26.60 10.71
CA LEU A 429 -72.06 -27.57 9.65
C LEU A 429 -71.43 -27.36 8.23
N GLY A 430 -71.04 -28.39 7.46
CA GLY A 430 -71.03 -29.85 7.66
C GLY A 430 -69.99 -30.61 6.79
N ALA A 431 -69.95 -31.94 6.87
CA ALA A 431 -68.96 -32.87 6.24
C ALA A 431 -69.71 -33.94 5.37
N PRO A 432 -69.20 -35.14 4.93
CA PRO A 432 -67.93 -35.85 5.22
C PRO A 432 -67.29 -36.74 4.07
N SER A 433 -66.27 -37.53 4.44
CA SER A 433 -65.98 -38.94 3.97
C SER A 433 -65.29 -39.22 2.61
N THR A 434 -64.47 -40.27 2.39
CA THR A 434 -63.55 -41.12 3.23
C THR A 434 -62.62 -41.96 2.31
N ARG A 435 -61.54 -42.57 2.88
CA ARG A 435 -60.73 -43.73 2.37
C ARG A 435 -59.79 -43.46 1.17
N GLY A 436 -58.64 -44.16 1.03
CA GLY A 436 -57.99 -45.14 1.93
C GLY A 436 -56.64 -45.68 1.39
N PHE A 437 -55.82 -46.31 2.24
CA PHE A 437 -54.58 -47.05 1.87
C PHE A 437 -54.90 -48.41 1.21
N PRO A 438 -53.98 -48.99 0.41
CA PRO A 438 -53.03 -49.99 0.95
C PRO A 438 -51.60 -49.95 0.35
N VAL A 439 -50.75 -50.86 0.81
CA VAL A 439 -49.38 -51.16 0.33
C VAL A 439 -49.36 -52.59 -0.23
N LEU A 440 -48.56 -52.90 -1.28
CA LEU A 440 -47.72 -54.13 -1.44
C LEU A 440 -47.15 -54.37 -2.88
N THR A 441 -46.01 -55.07 -2.91
CA THR A 441 -45.45 -55.98 -3.96
C THR A 441 -45.30 -55.58 -5.44
N SER A 442 -44.03 -55.35 -5.81
CA SER A 442 -43.26 -56.00 -6.92
C SER A 442 -43.94 -56.68 -8.13
N SER A 443 -43.50 -56.32 -9.35
CA SER A 443 -42.94 -57.27 -10.34
C SER A 443 -42.31 -56.54 -11.55
N THR A 444 -41.47 -57.23 -12.34
CA THR A 444 -40.81 -56.73 -13.57
C THR A 444 -41.44 -57.38 -14.83
N PRO A 445 -41.22 -56.85 -16.05
CA PRO A 445 -40.14 -57.43 -16.86
C PRO A 445 -39.45 -56.49 -17.90
N LYS A 446 -38.22 -56.89 -18.30
CA LYS A 446 -37.59 -56.90 -19.65
C LYS A 446 -37.79 -55.74 -20.68
N SER A 447 -36.85 -55.36 -21.58
CA SER A 447 -35.37 -55.34 -21.70
C SER A 447 -34.95 -55.41 -23.19
N PHE A 448 -34.17 -54.45 -23.71
CA PHE A 448 -33.26 -54.54 -24.87
C PHE A 448 -32.19 -53.44 -24.66
N HIS A 449 -30.89 -53.73 -24.50
CA HIS A 449 -29.85 -53.94 -25.55
C HIS A 449 -29.78 -52.78 -26.57
N THR A 450 -28.61 -52.19 -26.88
CA THR A 450 -27.20 -52.66 -26.97
C THR A 450 -26.21 -51.59 -26.43
N SER A 451 -24.87 -51.73 -26.34
CA SER A 451 -23.93 -52.88 -26.20
C SER A 451 -22.52 -52.35 -25.85
N GLU A 452 -21.99 -52.65 -24.67
CA GLU A 452 -20.55 -52.58 -24.37
C GLU A 452 -20.11 -53.86 -23.62
N ALA A 453 -19.01 -54.48 -24.06
CA ALA A 453 -18.37 -55.61 -23.38
C ALA A 453 -16.86 -55.69 -23.74
N PRO A 454 -15.98 -56.15 -22.84
CA PRO A 454 -14.52 -56.05 -22.97
C PRO A 454 -13.86 -57.39 -23.37
N VAL A 455 -12.50 -57.45 -23.45
CA VAL A 455 -11.70 -58.56 -22.85
C VAL A 455 -10.15 -58.37 -22.95
N ARG A 456 -9.50 -58.36 -21.76
CA ARG A 456 -8.30 -59.11 -21.30
C ARG A 456 -6.96 -59.15 -22.07
N ILE A 457 -5.88 -59.25 -21.28
CA ILE A 457 -4.44 -59.17 -21.59
C ILE A 457 -3.79 -60.55 -21.86
N ARG A 458 -2.82 -60.68 -22.82
CA ARG A 458 -1.45 -61.25 -22.63
C ARG A 458 -0.60 -61.51 -23.91
N LYS A 459 0.67 -61.03 -23.88
CA LYS A 459 1.92 -61.53 -24.53
C LYS A 459 1.95 -61.66 -26.09
N LEU A 460 3.03 -61.32 -26.82
CA LEU A 460 4.46 -61.66 -26.65
C LEU A 460 5.43 -60.68 -27.39
N SER A 461 6.75 -60.84 -27.15
CA SER A 461 7.99 -60.35 -27.85
C SER A 461 7.86 -59.62 -29.21
N SER A 462 8.69 -58.64 -29.60
CA SER A 462 10.13 -58.39 -29.29
C SER A 462 10.55 -56.89 -29.38
N GLY A 463 11.81 -56.56 -29.01
CA GLY A 463 12.47 -55.24 -29.22
C GLY A 463 13.74 -55.38 -30.10
N PRO A 464 14.79 -54.52 -29.99
CA PRO A 464 14.97 -53.33 -29.14
C PRO A 464 15.61 -52.09 -29.85
N ALA A 465 15.73 -50.94 -29.16
CA ALA A 465 16.84 -49.98 -29.30
C ALA A 465 16.83 -48.90 -28.18
N HIS A 466 18.00 -48.31 -27.89
CA HIS A 466 18.22 -47.21 -26.92
C HIS A 466 18.23 -45.83 -27.66
N SER A 467 18.31 -44.65 -27.04
CA SER A 467 18.81 -44.26 -25.72
C SER A 467 18.17 -42.96 -25.19
N ALA A 468 18.39 -42.64 -23.91
CA ALA A 468 18.00 -41.39 -23.27
C ALA A 468 19.24 -40.54 -22.94
N PHE A 469 19.07 -39.22 -22.78
CA PHE A 469 20.12 -38.31 -22.32
C PHE A 469 19.70 -37.58 -21.05
N ALA A 470 20.58 -37.61 -20.03
CA ALA A 470 20.41 -36.86 -18.80
C ALA A 470 21.76 -36.44 -18.19
N SER A 471 21.85 -35.15 -17.88
CA SER A 471 22.57 -34.55 -16.74
C SER A 471 24.09 -34.76 -16.51
N SER A 472 24.77 -33.60 -16.47
CA SER A 472 25.72 -33.12 -15.42
C SER A 472 27.17 -33.61 -15.27
N SER A 473 27.95 -32.64 -14.77
CA SER A 473 29.16 -32.70 -13.91
C SER A 473 30.49 -33.22 -14.47
N ASP A 474 31.42 -32.28 -14.62
CA ASP A 474 32.78 -32.22 -14.06
C ASP A 474 33.81 -33.34 -14.35
N VAL A 475 35.03 -32.90 -14.73
CA VAL A 475 36.30 -33.16 -13.99
C VAL A 475 37.45 -32.36 -14.63
N VAL A 476 38.49 -32.06 -13.85
CA VAL A 476 39.71 -31.35 -14.24
C VAL A 476 40.90 -32.31 -14.11
N ASP A 477 41.82 -32.38 -15.09
CA ASP A 477 43.27 -32.09 -14.90
C ASP A 477 44.14 -32.19 -16.20
N SER A 478 45.25 -31.45 -16.17
CA SER A 478 46.57 -31.56 -16.83
C SER A 478 46.86 -32.54 -17.98
N LEU A 479 47.55 -32.04 -19.02
CA LEU A 479 48.99 -32.35 -19.27
C LEU A 479 49.65 -31.34 -20.26
N SER A 480 50.95 -31.50 -20.57
CA SER A 480 51.78 -30.39 -21.12
C SER A 480 52.98 -30.77 -22.03
N LYS A 481 53.53 -29.75 -22.72
CA LYS A 481 54.89 -29.58 -23.32
C LYS A 481 55.16 -29.99 -24.79
N LEU A 482 56.31 -29.47 -25.28
CA LEU A 482 56.85 -29.39 -26.66
C LEU A 482 56.27 -28.19 -27.48
N ALA A 483 57.03 -27.42 -28.28
CA ALA A 483 58.50 -27.31 -28.50
C ALA A 483 58.90 -25.88 -29.01
N GLY A 484 60.16 -25.68 -29.44
CA GLY A 484 60.66 -24.46 -30.14
C GLY A 484 61.33 -24.80 -31.50
N PRO A 485 62.16 -23.93 -32.16
CA PRO A 485 62.86 -22.75 -31.63
C PRO A 485 62.84 -21.47 -32.54
N MET A 486 63.83 -20.58 -32.31
CA MET A 486 64.10 -19.19 -32.79
C MET A 486 64.77 -19.10 -34.21
N PRO A 487 65.18 -17.93 -34.83
CA PRO A 487 65.93 -16.80 -34.21
C PRO A 487 65.97 -15.34 -34.83
N LEU A 488 66.60 -14.43 -34.06
CA LEU A 488 67.55 -13.33 -34.45
C LEU A 488 67.14 -12.06 -35.26
N LYS A 489 67.33 -10.86 -34.65
CA LYS A 489 68.54 -9.98 -34.81
C LYS A 489 68.55 -8.74 -33.85
N THR A 490 69.74 -8.18 -33.62
CA THR A 490 70.14 -7.03 -32.76
C THR A 490 70.70 -5.86 -33.63
N PRO A 491 71.26 -4.69 -33.18
CA PRO A 491 71.71 -4.17 -31.85
C PRO A 491 70.99 -2.85 -31.39
N LEU A 492 71.12 -2.26 -30.18
CA LEU A 492 72.14 -2.17 -29.11
C LEU A 492 73.22 -1.07 -29.33
N TRP A 493 73.21 -0.02 -28.50
CA TRP A 493 74.38 0.74 -27.98
C TRP A 493 73.92 1.61 -26.78
N SER A 494 74.84 2.03 -25.90
CA SER A 494 74.50 2.48 -24.53
C SER A 494 75.36 3.65 -24.02
N PHE A 495 74.87 4.38 -23.02
CA PHE A 495 75.68 5.10 -22.03
C PHE A 495 74.89 5.37 -20.72
N VAL A 496 75.59 5.62 -19.61
CA VAL A 496 75.05 5.62 -18.25
C VAL A 496 75.38 6.92 -17.49
N ARG A 497 74.39 7.55 -16.82
CA ARG A 497 74.62 8.28 -15.54
C ARG A 497 73.34 8.64 -14.74
N SER A 498 73.34 8.19 -13.49
CA SER A 498 72.92 8.86 -12.24
C SER A 498 71.58 9.63 -12.13
N TYR A 499 70.73 9.14 -11.21
CA TYR A 499 69.69 9.80 -10.40
C TYR A 499 69.02 11.12 -10.84
N SER A 500 67.69 11.07 -10.97
CA SER A 500 66.83 11.88 -10.09
C SER A 500 65.47 11.18 -9.85
N ASN A 501 65.06 11.02 -8.59
CA ASN A 501 63.73 10.53 -8.24
C ASN A 501 62.75 11.70 -8.12
N GLY A 502 61.89 11.89 -9.12
CA GLY A 502 60.85 12.92 -9.08
C GLY A 502 59.83 12.76 -10.21
N PRO A 503 58.52 12.61 -9.91
CA PRO A 503 57.50 12.56 -10.95
C PRO A 503 57.34 13.93 -11.61
N ALA A 504 57.41 13.97 -12.94
CA ALA A 504 57.27 15.20 -13.71
C ALA A 504 55.88 15.84 -13.49
N ARG A 505 55.84 16.98 -12.77
CA ARG A 505 54.62 17.75 -12.54
C ARG A 505 54.10 18.32 -13.87
N SER A 506 53.01 17.77 -14.39
CA SER A 506 52.33 18.34 -15.55
C SER A 506 51.79 19.74 -15.22
N ARG A 507 52.01 20.71 -16.11
CA ARG A 507 51.58 22.11 -15.94
C ARG A 507 50.08 22.34 -16.27
N LEU A 508 49.23 21.36 -16.00
CA LEU A 508 47.77 21.47 -16.17
C LEU A 508 47.12 21.75 -14.81
N GLY A 509 46.39 22.87 -14.72
CA GLY A 509 45.79 23.34 -13.49
C GLY A 509 44.73 22.38 -12.90
N LYS A 510 44.49 22.51 -11.59
CA LYS A 510 43.59 21.66 -10.77
C LYS A 510 42.10 21.79 -11.17
N LYS A 511 41.71 21.35 -12.38
CA LYS A 511 40.32 21.17 -12.85
C LYS A 511 40.15 20.41 -14.17
N ALA A 512 41.19 19.79 -14.71
CA ALA A 512 41.04 18.87 -15.85
C ALA A 512 40.21 17.63 -15.43
N LEU A 513 39.12 17.34 -16.15
CA LEU A 513 38.37 16.09 -15.99
C LEU A 513 39.23 14.93 -16.49
N SER A 514 39.19 13.78 -15.81
CA SER A 514 39.86 12.57 -16.33
C SER A 514 39.20 12.11 -17.64
N LEU A 515 39.94 11.35 -18.47
CA LEU A 515 39.43 10.80 -19.72
C LEU A 515 38.12 10.02 -19.52
N ASP A 516 38.02 9.27 -18.42
CA ASP A 516 36.81 8.54 -18.05
C ASP A 516 35.62 9.46 -17.77
N HIS A 517 35.81 10.55 -17.01
CA HIS A 517 34.77 11.56 -16.78
C HIS A 517 34.33 12.24 -18.07
N PHE A 518 35.28 12.52 -18.99
CA PHE A 518 34.97 13.08 -20.31
C PHE A 518 34.11 12.11 -21.15
N LEU A 519 34.46 10.83 -21.16
CA LEU A 519 33.71 9.78 -21.86
C LEU A 519 32.31 9.55 -21.26
N GLN A 520 32.18 9.50 -19.92
CA GLN A 520 30.85 9.39 -19.31
C GLN A 520 30.01 10.66 -19.51
N ARG A 521 30.60 11.86 -19.47
CA ARG A 521 29.91 13.13 -19.80
C ARG A 521 29.35 13.11 -21.22
N SER A 522 30.11 12.61 -22.19
CA SER A 522 29.64 12.44 -23.58
C SER A 522 28.46 11.46 -23.69
N ARG A 523 28.53 10.32 -22.96
CA ARG A 523 27.44 9.33 -22.89
C ARG A 523 26.17 9.89 -22.25
N ALA A 524 26.30 10.65 -21.16
CA ALA A 524 25.16 11.32 -20.50
C ALA A 524 24.50 12.36 -21.41
N ILE A 525 25.27 13.21 -22.08
CA ILE A 525 24.75 14.20 -23.05
C ILE A 525 24.04 13.50 -24.22
N SER A 526 24.55 12.36 -24.68
CA SER A 526 23.91 11.56 -25.73
C SER A 526 22.56 11.02 -25.28
N LEU A 527 22.50 10.40 -24.08
CA LEU A 527 21.25 9.90 -23.49
C LEU A 527 20.21 11.03 -23.29
N TYR A 528 20.61 12.20 -22.79
CA TYR A 528 19.69 13.34 -22.67
C TYR A 528 19.11 13.77 -24.02
N ARG A 529 19.95 13.79 -25.08
CA ARG A 529 19.50 14.10 -26.45
C ARG A 529 18.57 13.04 -27.02
N GLU A 530 18.78 11.76 -26.69
CA GLU A 530 17.93 10.61 -27.03
C GLU A 530 16.52 10.81 -26.44
N ILE A 531 16.44 11.01 -25.12
CA ILE A 531 15.18 11.25 -24.37
C ILE A 531 14.42 12.48 -24.92
N ILE A 532 15.11 13.61 -25.12
CA ILE A 532 14.49 14.85 -25.61
C ILE A 532 14.06 14.76 -27.10
N ARG A 533 14.64 13.83 -27.87
CA ARG A 533 14.17 13.50 -29.23
C ARG A 533 12.94 12.61 -29.18
N GLY A 534 12.98 11.47 -28.50
CA GLY A 534 11.88 10.51 -28.48
C GLY A 534 10.60 11.04 -27.82
N THR A 535 10.72 11.93 -26.81
CA THR A 535 9.54 12.62 -26.22
C THR A 535 8.76 13.45 -27.25
N ARG A 536 9.30 13.75 -28.44
CA ARG A 536 8.53 14.37 -29.55
C ARG A 536 7.41 13.46 -30.08
N ARG A 537 7.55 12.13 -29.98
CA ARG A 537 6.54 11.16 -30.43
C ARG A 537 5.30 11.09 -29.52
N ILE A 538 5.41 11.47 -28.24
CA ILE A 538 4.29 11.45 -27.28
C ILE A 538 3.17 12.36 -27.79
N ALA A 539 1.96 11.81 -28.01
CA ALA A 539 0.84 12.53 -28.60
C ALA A 539 0.32 13.69 -27.73
N ASP A 540 -0.04 13.44 -26.47
CA ASP A 540 -0.59 14.45 -25.55
C ASP A 540 0.44 15.58 -25.26
N PRO A 541 0.12 16.86 -25.55
CA PRO A 541 0.99 17.99 -25.26
C PRO A 541 1.34 18.15 -23.77
N ASN A 542 0.44 17.78 -22.85
CA ASN A 542 0.68 17.92 -21.40
C ASN A 542 1.72 16.90 -20.94
N THR A 543 1.47 15.62 -21.18
CA THR A 543 2.41 14.51 -20.92
C THR A 543 3.76 14.77 -21.59
N ARG A 544 3.77 15.17 -22.86
CA ARG A 544 5.00 15.58 -23.59
C ARG A 544 5.79 16.65 -22.85
N THR A 545 5.11 17.62 -22.23
CA THR A 545 5.73 18.70 -21.47
C THR A 545 6.22 18.23 -20.10
N GLU A 546 5.43 17.43 -19.38
CA GLU A 546 5.83 16.81 -18.11
C GLU A 546 7.05 15.90 -18.28
N SER A 547 7.09 15.01 -19.28
CA SER A 547 8.23 14.11 -19.54
C SER A 547 9.51 14.88 -19.85
N ARG A 548 9.44 15.99 -20.62
CA ARG A 548 10.60 16.84 -20.92
C ARG A 548 11.10 17.61 -19.71
N ARG A 549 10.19 18.14 -18.89
CA ARG A 549 10.54 18.80 -17.62
C ARG A 549 11.20 17.79 -16.69
N PHE A 550 10.59 16.63 -16.51
CA PHE A 550 11.11 15.56 -15.66
C PHE A 550 12.51 15.10 -16.10
N ALA A 551 12.73 14.89 -17.41
CA ALA A 551 14.05 14.55 -17.94
C ALA A 551 15.10 15.63 -17.64
N ARG A 552 14.75 16.93 -17.71
CA ARG A 552 15.65 18.01 -17.27
C ARG A 552 15.89 17.97 -15.76
N ASP A 553 14.84 17.86 -14.97
CA ASP A 553 14.89 17.86 -13.50
C ASP A 553 15.72 16.68 -12.94
N GLU A 554 15.77 15.54 -13.63
CA GLU A 554 16.61 14.37 -13.27
C GLU A 554 18.10 14.59 -13.58
N PHE A 555 18.43 15.12 -14.78
CA PHE A 555 19.82 15.42 -15.13
C PHE A 555 20.38 16.57 -14.27
N GLU A 556 19.56 17.55 -13.92
CA GLU A 556 19.96 18.66 -13.03
C GLU A 556 20.24 18.17 -11.60
N ARG A 557 19.42 17.24 -11.06
CA ARG A 557 19.62 16.66 -9.72
C ARG A 557 20.92 15.87 -9.58
N HIS A 558 21.42 15.26 -10.66
CA HIS A 558 22.64 14.45 -10.65
C HIS A 558 23.85 15.18 -11.27
N ARG A 559 23.71 16.47 -11.60
CA ARG A 559 24.72 17.22 -12.38
C ARG A 559 26.10 17.36 -11.71
N ASP A 560 26.12 17.33 -10.37
CA ASP A 560 27.30 17.52 -9.53
C ASP A 560 27.81 16.18 -8.92
N VAL A 561 27.30 15.02 -9.40
CA VAL A 561 27.84 13.69 -9.05
C VAL A 561 29.21 13.49 -9.71
N THR A 562 30.22 13.14 -8.91
CA THR A 562 31.62 12.96 -9.37
C THR A 562 32.15 11.53 -9.22
N ASP A 563 31.37 10.56 -8.74
CA ASP A 563 31.81 9.16 -8.72
C ASP A 563 31.56 8.48 -10.07
N LEU A 564 32.59 7.88 -10.65
CA LEU A 564 32.51 7.16 -11.91
C LEU A 564 31.65 5.89 -11.84
N GLY A 565 31.60 5.21 -10.69
CA GLY A 565 30.71 4.07 -10.48
C GLY A 565 29.24 4.48 -10.60
N HIS A 566 28.86 5.49 -9.81
CA HIS A 566 27.53 6.07 -9.76
C HIS A 566 27.13 6.71 -11.11
N ILE A 567 28.02 7.45 -11.78
CA ILE A 567 27.73 8.01 -13.11
C ILE A 567 27.45 6.88 -14.13
N ARG A 568 28.27 5.81 -14.16
CA ARG A 568 28.05 4.66 -15.04
C ARG A 568 26.73 3.95 -14.72
N TYR A 569 26.39 3.79 -13.44
CA TYR A 569 25.13 3.24 -12.97
C TYR A 569 23.92 4.08 -13.41
N LEU A 570 23.97 5.41 -13.24
CA LEU A 570 22.91 6.34 -13.65
C LEU A 570 22.69 6.32 -15.17
N ILE A 571 23.76 6.31 -15.97
CA ILE A 571 23.67 6.22 -17.44
C ILE A 571 23.07 4.88 -17.88
N SER A 572 23.47 3.77 -17.25
CA SER A 572 22.93 2.45 -17.54
C SER A 572 21.44 2.37 -17.20
N THR A 573 21.09 2.79 -15.97
CA THR A 573 19.72 2.86 -15.44
C THR A 573 18.82 3.69 -16.36
N GLY A 574 19.22 4.93 -16.67
CA GLY A 574 18.44 5.82 -17.51
C GLY A 574 18.27 5.32 -18.95
N LYS A 575 19.21 4.53 -19.47
CA LYS A 575 19.04 3.82 -20.74
C LYS A 575 17.99 2.73 -20.67
N THR A 576 18.04 1.87 -19.65
CA THR A 576 17.03 0.80 -19.47
C THR A 576 15.63 1.37 -19.24
N GLU A 577 15.50 2.40 -18.40
CA GLU A 577 14.24 3.10 -18.15
C GLU A 577 13.73 3.79 -19.43
N TRP A 578 14.59 4.46 -20.20
CA TRP A 578 14.24 5.05 -21.50
C TRP A 578 13.79 4.00 -22.52
N GLN A 579 14.54 2.93 -22.72
CA GLN A 579 14.19 1.84 -23.66
C GLN A 579 12.91 1.09 -23.27
N GLY A 580 12.57 1.07 -21.97
CA GLY A 580 11.27 0.61 -21.50
C GLY A 580 10.15 1.55 -21.94
N MET A 581 10.35 2.87 -21.78
CA MET A 581 9.36 3.90 -22.13
C MET A 581 9.19 4.08 -23.65
N GLU A 582 10.25 3.95 -24.45
CA GLU A 582 10.18 4.11 -25.91
C GLU A 582 9.20 3.11 -26.55
N ARG A 583 9.18 1.86 -26.07
CA ARG A 583 8.19 0.83 -26.49
C ARG A 583 6.73 1.17 -26.15
N TYR A 584 6.49 1.98 -25.12
CA TYR A 584 5.15 2.48 -24.77
C TYR A 584 4.75 3.69 -25.61
N VAL A 585 5.71 4.38 -26.25
CA VAL A 585 5.46 5.54 -27.12
C VAL A 585 5.43 5.17 -28.61
N GLU A 586 6.04 4.05 -28.99
CA GLU A 586 5.96 3.46 -30.33
C GLU A 586 4.83 2.41 -30.46
N GLY A 587 4.15 2.09 -29.36
CA GLY A 587 2.99 1.20 -29.30
C GLY A 587 1.66 1.92 -29.02
N MET A 588 1.52 3.17 -29.46
CA MET A 588 0.34 4.04 -29.35
C MET A 588 -0.05 4.61 -30.71
#